data_AF-A0A6M8ECK9-F1
#
_entry.id   AF-A0A6M8ECK9-F1
#
_cell.length_a   1.000
_cell.length_b   1.000
_cell.length_c   1.000
_cell.angle_alpha   90.00
_cell.angle_beta   90.00
_cell.angle_gamma   90.00
#
_symmetry.space_group_name_H-M   'P 1'
#
loop_
_entity.id
_entity.type
_entity.pdbx_description
1 polymer ?
#
loop_
_entity_poly.entity_id
_entity_poly.type
_entity_poly.pdbx_seq_one_letter_code
_entity_poly.pdbx_strand_id
1 'polypeptide(L)' 'MTAPSLRKLEYDLEVNKTTLHNWKKNRPKLYEFIIESYKDREIMKKHLELLIEQKNIIEKEIDITKKRIV' A
#
# COMPACT_ATOMS: atom_id res chain seq x y z
N MET A 1 -2.93 -10.28 -2.15
CA MET A 1 -2.77 -8.87 -2.57
C MET A 1 -3.59 -8.68 -3.82
N THR A 2 -4.65 -7.87 -3.75
CA THR A 2 -5.60 -7.71 -4.84
C THR A 2 -5.29 -6.42 -5.60
N ALA A 3 -5.19 -6.52 -6.93
CA ALA A 3 -5.15 -5.34 -7.78
C ALA A 3 -6.39 -4.45 -7.48
N PRO A 4 -6.29 -3.11 -7.65
CA PRO A 4 -7.43 -2.23 -7.46
C PRO A 4 -8.61 -2.64 -8.33
N SER A 5 -9.83 -2.41 -7.84
CA SER A 5 -11.03 -2.66 -8.64
C SER A 5 -11.08 -1.72 -9.85
N LEU A 6 -11.76 -2.13 -10.92
CA LEU A 6 -11.95 -1.27 -12.10
C LEU A 6 -12.59 0.07 -11.71
N ARG A 7 -13.62 0.05 -10.84
CA ARG A 7 -14.26 1.27 -10.35
C ARG A 7 -13.30 2.22 -9.63
N LYS A 8 -12.35 1.67 -8.86
CA LYS A 8 -11.31 2.46 -8.19
C LYS A 8 -10.36 3.09 -9.21
N LEU A 9 -9.96 2.33 -10.22
CA LEU A 9 -9.11 2.84 -11.31
C LEU A 9 -9.83 3.92 -12.14
N GLU A 10 -11.13 3.78 -12.39
CA GLU A 10 -11.91 4.80 -13.11
C GLU A 10 -11.88 6.14 -12.38
N TYR A 11 -12.09 6.10 -11.07
CA TYR A 11 -12.06 7.28 -10.22
C TYR A 11 -10.64 7.86 -10.09
N ASP A 12 -9.66 7.03 -9.73
CA ASP A 12 -8.30 7.48 -9.42
C ASP A 12 -7.55 7.99 -10.68
N LEU A 13 -7.85 7.44 -11.86
CA LEU A 13 -7.18 7.79 -13.11
C LEU A 13 -8.00 8.73 -13.99
N GLU A 14 -9.26 9.01 -13.62
CA GLU A 14 -10.21 9.78 -14.44
C GLU A 14 -10.38 9.21 -15.86
N VAL A 15 -10.37 7.88 -15.96
CA VAL A 15 -10.51 7.13 -17.23
C VAL A 15 -11.81 6.34 -17.23
N ASN A 16 -12.53 6.33 -18.35
CA ASN A 16 -13.78 5.57 -18.46
C ASN A 16 -13.57 4.04 -18.47
N LYS A 17 -14.62 3.30 -18.09
CA LYS A 17 -14.67 1.84 -18.05
C LYS A 17 -14.18 1.14 -19.32
N THR A 18 -14.58 1.65 -20.48
CA THR A 18 -14.28 1.03 -21.78
C THR A 18 -12.79 1.06 -22.05
N THR A 19 -12.14 2.20 -21.81
CA THR A 19 -10.69 2.35 -21.93
C THR A 19 -9.96 1.43 -20.96
N LEU A 20 -10.39 1.35 -19.70
CA LEU A 20 -9.77 0.43 -18.73
C LEU A 20 -9.97 -1.05 -19.10
N HIS A 21 -11.12 -1.42 -19.66
CA HIS A 21 -11.33 -2.77 -20.20
C HIS A 21 -10.37 -3.08 -21.34
N ASN A 22 -10.15 -2.12 -22.26
CA ASN A 22 -9.18 -2.27 -23.35
C ASN A 22 -7.75 -2.37 -22.81
N TRP A 23 -7.38 -1.58 -21.81
CA TRP A 23 -6.07 -1.66 -21.16
C TRP A 23 -5.89 -3.00 -20.47
N LYS A 24 -6.88 -3.49 -19.73
CA LYS A 24 -6.81 -4.81 -19.09
C LYS A 24 -6.69 -5.95 -20.10
N LYS A 25 -7.34 -5.84 -21.25
CA LYS A 25 -7.27 -6.82 -22.34
C LYS A 25 -5.92 -6.80 -23.06
N ASN A 26 -5.45 -5.62 -23.45
CA ASN A 26 -4.26 -5.46 -24.27
C ASN A 26 -2.96 -5.37 -23.45
N ARG A 27 -3.08 -5.17 -22.12
CA ARG A 27 -1.99 -5.01 -21.15
C ARG A 27 -0.85 -4.11 -21.65
N PRO A 28 -1.13 -2.84 -21.99
CA PRO A 28 -0.05 -1.92 -22.32
C PRO A 28 0.89 -1.78 -21.11
N LYS A 29 2.19 -1.57 -21.35
CA LYS A 29 3.20 -1.42 -20.28
C LYS A 29 2.80 -0.39 -19.22
N LEU A 30 2.16 0.70 -19.64
CA LEU A 30 1.65 1.72 -18.71
C LEU A 30 0.59 1.16 -17.75
N TYR A 31 -0.31 0.29 -18.21
CA TYR A 31 -1.30 -0.34 -17.34
C TYR A 31 -0.62 -1.28 -16.33
N GLU A 32 0.37 -2.06 -16.76
CA GLU A 32 1.14 -2.93 -15.85
C GLU A 32 1.85 -2.11 -14.77
N PHE A 33 2.55 -1.06 -15.17
CA PHE A 33 3.21 -0.11 -14.27
C PHE A 33 2.23 0.51 -13.26
N ILE A 34 1.05 0.94 -13.72
CA ILE A 34 0.01 1.46 -12.83
C ILE A 34 -0.38 0.39 -11.81
N ILE A 35 -0.72 -0.82 -12.24
CA ILE A 35 -1.16 -1.89 -11.33
C ILE A 35 -0.07 -2.27 -10.32
N GLU A 36 1.20 -2.28 -10.73
CA GLU A 36 2.34 -2.50 -9.83
C GLU A 36 2.45 -1.41 -8.78
N SER A 37 2.32 -0.13 -9.16
CA SER A 37 2.37 0.98 -8.20
C SER A 37 1.33 0.89 -7.09
N TYR A 38 0.13 0.37 -7.40
CA TYR A 38 -0.90 0.10 -6.38
C TYR A 38 -0.50 -1.01 -5.41
N LYS A 39 0.15 -2.07 -5.91
CA LYS A 39 0.64 -3.16 -5.06
C LYS A 39 1.74 -2.66 -4.14
N ASP A 40 2.69 -1.90 -4.68
CA ASP A 40 3.81 -1.34 -3.92
C ASP A 40 3.31 -0.41 -2.82
N ARG A 41 2.33 0.44 -3.12
CA ARG A 41 1.70 1.31 -2.11
C ARG A 41 1.08 0.52 -0.95
N GLU A 42 0.41 -0.60 -1.24
CA GLU A 42 -0.18 -1.45 -0.19
C GLU A 42 0.88 -2.18 0.64
N ILE A 43 1.98 -2.61 0.01
CA ILE A 43 3.14 -3.18 0.73
C ILE A 43 3.77 -2.13 1.64
N MET A 44 3.97 -0.90 1.14
CA MET A 44 4.50 0.21 1.92
C MET A 44 3.65 0.53 3.14
N LYS A 45 2.30 0.51 3.01
CA LYS A 45 1.40 0.71 4.15
C LYS A 45 1.60 -0.36 5.22
N LYS A 46 1.68 -1.63 4.83
CA LYS A 46 1.93 -2.74 5.77
C LYS A 46 3.28 -2.60 6.47
N HIS A 47 4.32 -2.24 5.72
CA HIS A 47 5.63 -1.99 6.31
C HIS A 47 5.58 -0.82 7.30
N LEU A 48 4.85 0.24 7.00
CA LEU A 48 4.67 1.36 7.91
C LEU A 48 3.95 0.94 9.20
N GLU A 49 2.88 0.15 9.11
CA GLU A 49 2.16 -0.39 10.28
C GLU A 49 3.10 -1.22 11.17
N LEU A 50 3.91 -2.10 10.57
CA LEU A 50 4.91 -2.89 11.29
C LEU A 50 5.96 -2.01 11.97
N LEU A 51 6.45 -0.96 11.31
CA LEU A 51 7.40 -0.02 11.91
C LEU A 51 6.80 0.71 13.12
N ILE A 52 5.52 1.09 13.05
CA ILE A 52 4.81 1.71 14.17
C ILE A 52 4.68 0.72 15.34
N GLU A 53 4.35 -0.54 15.06
CA GLU A 53 4.28 -1.58 16.09
C GLU A 53 5.63 -1.80 16.78
N GLN A 54 6.70 -1.93 15.99
CA GLN A 54 8.07 -2.08 16.51
C GLN A 54 8.48 -0.89 17.37
N LYS A 55 8.19 0.34 16.92
CA LYS A 55 8.43 1.56 17.69
C LYS A 55 7.73 1.49 19.06
N ASN A 56 6.45 1.12 19.09
CA ASN A 56 5.68 1.05 20.33
C ASN A 56 6.25 0.00 21.31
N ILE A 57 6.76 -1.13 20.81
CA ILE A 57 7.42 -2.15 21.64
C ILE A 57 8.70 -1.60 22.27
N ILE A 58 9.53 -0.92 21.48
CA ILE A 58 10.78 -0.31 21.95
C ILE A 58 10.49 0.76 23.00
N GLU A 59 9.50 1.64 22.77
CA GLU A 59 9.12 2.67 23.73
C GLU A 59 8.66 2.09 25.08
N LYS A 60 7.91 0.99 25.06
CA LYS A 60 7.51 0.27 26.28
C LYS A 60 8.71 -0.31 27.02
N GLU A 61 9.66 -0.92 26.33
CA GLU A 61 10.85 -1.50 26.98
C GLU A 61 11.76 -0.41 27.56
N ILE A 62 11.86 0.74 26.89
CA ILE A 62 12.57 1.92 27.43
C ILE A 62 11.93 2.36 28.75
N ASP A 63 10.60 2.45 28.83
CA ASP A 63 9.89 2.85 30.05
C ASP A 63 10.11 1.84 31.20
N ILE A 64 10.02 0.54 30.90
CA ILE A 64 10.30 -0.54 31.87
C ILE A 64 11.74 -0.43 32.37
N THR A 65 12.70 -0.21 31.48
CA THR A 65 14.12 -0.12 31.84
C THR A 65 14.40 1.11 32.70
N LYS A 66 13.80 2.27 32.39
CA LYS A 66 13.90 3.46 33.24
C LYS A 66 13.42 3.20 34.67
N LYS A 67 12.32 2.48 34.82
CA LYS A 67 11.77 2.08 36.14
C LYS A 67 12.64 1.08 36.92
N ARG A 68 13.58 0.39 36.27
CA ARG A 68 14.52 -0.53 36.93
C ARG A 68 15.78 0.15 37.45
N ILE A 69 16.14 1.30 36.88
CA ILE A 69 17.35 2.06 37.24
C ILE A 69 17.05 3.07 38.37
N VAL A 70 15.82 3.57 38.44
CA VAL A 70 15.32 4.41 39.54
C VAL A 70 14.82 3.53 40.68
#